data_AF-A0A8X6FVT9-F1
#
_entry.id   AF-A0A8X6FVT9-F1
#
_cell.length_a   1.000
_cell.length_b   1.000
_cell.length_c   1.000
_cell.angle_alpha   90.00
_cell.angle_beta   90.00
_cell.angle_gamma   90.00
#
_symmetry.space_group_name_H-M   'P 1'
#
loop_
_entity.id
_entity.type
_entity.pdbx_description
1 polymer ?
#
loop_
_entity_poly.entity_id
_entity_poly.type
_entity_poly.pdbx_seq_one_letter_code
_entity_poly.pdbx_strand_id
1 'polypeptide(L)'
;MSVSFKVGILDSALAFNLTRYLEKEEDYVPWETAILHMEVLDVLMQEKSSIVFVSICKKFDEACCYNLGWTDEGDHLKKKLRSALLRVLVRFGDEETITKAKLTFQNWMHHNVRVAPNLRNVVYSSGVKFGGSEEWQFCWKQYQETQVPSEKRLLLTALGYTEDMWRLSQYLNYSLDRDKVRPQDTALVIGVAARNTIGRLLTWRFVRMNWPFFVEMYELYFNLSL
;
A
#
# COMPACT_ATOMS: atom_id res chain seq x y z
N MET A 1 17.55 6.41 -15.58
CA MET A 1 16.43 7.25 -16.09
C MET A 1 15.68 7.98 -14.97
N SER A 2 15.33 7.29 -13.89
CA SER A 2 14.73 7.80 -12.63
C SER A 2 15.16 9.19 -12.14
N VAL A 3 16.47 9.47 -12.12
CA VAL A 3 17.05 10.69 -11.54
C VAL A 3 17.06 11.86 -12.54
N SER A 4 17.30 11.59 -13.83
CA SER A 4 17.52 12.61 -14.85
C SER A 4 16.29 13.50 -15.12
N PHE A 5 15.09 12.92 -15.02
CA PHE A 5 13.81 13.67 -15.14
C PHE A 5 13.63 14.67 -14.00
N LYS A 6 13.95 14.26 -12.76
CA LYS A 6 13.79 15.11 -11.57
C LYS A 6 14.77 16.29 -11.53
N VAL A 7 15.85 16.22 -12.30
CA VAL A 7 16.92 17.23 -12.35
C VAL A 7 16.78 18.15 -13.58
N GLY A 8 15.68 18.04 -14.36
CA GLY A 8 15.43 18.90 -15.52
C GLY A 8 16.34 18.65 -16.73
N ILE A 9 17.04 17.51 -16.76
CA ILE A 9 17.98 17.14 -17.82
C ILE A 9 17.25 16.52 -19.01
N LEU A 10 16.06 15.95 -18.79
CA LEU A 10 15.28 15.26 -19.80
C LEU A 10 13.87 15.87 -19.89
N ASP A 11 13.39 16.06 -21.11
CA ASP A 11 12.02 16.52 -21.36
C ASP A 11 10.97 15.54 -20.79
N SER A 12 9.90 16.10 -20.25
CA SER A 12 8.83 15.35 -19.61
C SER A 12 8.07 14.46 -20.61
N ALA A 13 7.82 14.96 -21.82
CA ALA A 13 7.11 14.17 -22.83
C ALA A 13 7.97 12.99 -23.29
N LEU A 14 9.29 13.15 -23.36
CA LEU A 14 10.21 12.04 -23.64
C LEU A 14 10.17 10.97 -22.55
N ALA A 15 10.16 11.36 -21.27
CA ALA A 15 10.04 10.41 -20.15
C ALA A 15 8.73 9.61 -20.19
N PHE A 16 7.60 10.25 -20.49
CA PHE A 16 6.31 9.56 -20.64
C PHE A 16 6.23 8.73 -21.92
N ASN A 17 6.89 9.12 -23.01
CA ASN A 17 6.99 8.27 -24.20
C ASN A 17 7.74 6.97 -23.90
N LEU A 18 8.75 7.03 -23.04
CA LEU A 18 9.47 5.85 -22.56
C LEU A 18 8.63 4.96 -21.65
N THR A 19 7.44 5.33 -21.18
CA THR A 19 6.56 4.39 -20.46
C THR A 19 5.69 3.56 -21.39
N ARG A 20 5.64 3.89 -22.70
CA ARG A 20 4.81 3.16 -23.67
C ARG A 20 5.27 1.73 -23.94
N TYR A 21 6.57 1.44 -23.81
CA TYR A 21 7.07 0.05 -23.99
C TYR A 21 6.58 -0.90 -22.89
N LEU A 22 6.17 -0.37 -21.73
CA LEU A 22 5.62 -1.18 -20.63
C LEU A 22 4.41 -2.00 -21.08
N GLU A 23 3.75 -1.63 -22.18
CA GLU A 23 2.66 -2.42 -22.80
C GLU A 23 3.09 -3.85 -23.16
N LYS A 24 4.39 -4.09 -23.35
CA LYS A 24 4.97 -5.39 -23.71
C LYS A 24 5.97 -5.90 -22.69
N GLU A 25 6.05 -5.27 -21.52
CA GLU A 25 7.02 -5.62 -20.48
C GLU A 25 6.46 -6.75 -19.60
N GLU A 26 7.26 -7.79 -19.39
CA GLU A 26 6.92 -8.97 -18.60
C GLU A 26 7.83 -9.14 -17.38
N ASP A 27 8.90 -8.36 -17.28
CA ASP A 27 9.87 -8.45 -16.19
C ASP A 27 9.46 -7.62 -14.97
N TYR A 28 9.66 -8.20 -13.78
CA TYR A 28 9.33 -7.56 -12.52
C TYR A 28 10.07 -6.24 -12.28
N VAL A 29 11.37 -6.18 -12.60
CA VAL A 29 12.24 -5.05 -12.20
C VAL A 29 11.89 -3.74 -12.94
N PRO A 30 11.69 -3.73 -14.27
CA PRO A 30 11.20 -2.55 -14.98
C PRO A 30 9.84 -2.08 -14.48
N TRP A 31 8.93 -3.02 -14.19
CA TRP A 31 7.61 -2.73 -13.63
C TRP A 31 7.67 -2.07 -12.26
N GLU A 32 8.39 -2.65 -11.30
CA GLU A 32 8.52 -2.07 -9.95
C GLU A 32 9.11 -0.64 -10.03
N THR A 33 10.07 -0.42 -10.93
CA THR A 33 10.66 0.91 -11.16
C THR A 33 9.62 1.89 -11.70
N ALA A 34 8.85 1.50 -12.72
CA ALA A 34 7.79 2.33 -13.28
C ALA A 34 6.73 2.69 -12.23
N ILE A 35 6.28 1.69 -11.46
CA ILE A 35 5.29 1.85 -10.40
C ILE A 35 5.78 2.86 -9.36
N LEU A 36 7.01 2.72 -8.85
CA LEU A 36 7.58 3.64 -7.87
C LEU A 36 7.55 5.10 -8.35
N HIS A 37 7.88 5.33 -9.63
CA HIS A 37 7.82 6.67 -10.22
C HIS A 37 6.39 7.19 -10.40
N MET A 38 5.48 6.32 -10.81
CA MET A 38 4.06 6.65 -10.94
C MET A 38 3.44 7.00 -9.59
N GLU A 39 3.78 6.28 -8.52
CA GLU A 39 3.26 6.57 -7.17
C GLU A 39 3.71 7.95 -6.66
N VAL A 40 4.93 8.38 -7.01
CA VAL A 40 5.42 9.73 -6.67
C VAL A 40 4.62 10.79 -7.44
N LEU A 41 4.40 10.58 -8.74
CA LEU A 41 3.64 11.48 -9.59
C LEU A 41 2.19 11.62 -9.10
N ASP A 42 1.54 10.50 -8.78
CA ASP A 42 0.19 10.44 -8.21
C ASP A 42 0.07 11.30 -6.93
N VAL A 43 1.03 11.16 -6.02
CA VAL A 43 1.10 11.95 -4.77
C VAL A 43 1.27 13.44 -5.02
N LEU A 44 2.01 13.84 -6.06
CA LEU A 44 2.24 15.25 -6.41
C LEU A 44 1.05 15.88 -7.13
N MET A 45 0.34 15.12 -7.96
CA MET A 45 -0.75 15.64 -8.79
C MET A 45 -2.11 15.70 -8.08
N GLN A 46 -2.26 14.97 -6.97
CA GLN A 46 -3.33 14.97 -5.94
C GLN A 46 -4.80 14.84 -6.38
N GLU A 47 -5.23 15.37 -7.54
CA GLU A 47 -6.63 15.29 -8.01
C GLU A 47 -6.80 15.28 -9.55
N LYS A 48 -5.80 15.71 -10.36
CA LYS A 48 -6.00 15.90 -11.83
C LYS A 48 -5.45 14.78 -12.73
N SER A 49 -4.80 13.76 -12.17
CA SER A 49 -4.02 12.80 -12.98
C SER A 49 -4.70 11.45 -13.26
N SER A 50 -5.85 11.17 -12.64
CA SER A 50 -6.44 9.83 -12.63
C SER A 50 -6.73 9.25 -14.02
N ILE A 51 -7.17 10.06 -14.99
CA ILE A 51 -7.67 9.52 -16.26
C ILE A 51 -6.56 8.98 -17.17
N VAL A 52 -5.44 9.69 -17.31
CA VAL A 52 -4.34 9.27 -18.20
C VAL A 52 -3.66 8.03 -17.64
N PHE A 53 -3.42 7.97 -16.33
CA PHE A 53 -2.78 6.81 -15.70
C PHE A 53 -3.69 5.60 -15.62
N VAL A 54 -4.99 5.79 -15.35
CA VAL A 54 -5.99 4.72 -15.47
C VAL A 54 -6.04 4.20 -16.90
N SER A 55 -5.97 5.06 -17.92
CA SER A 55 -5.99 4.62 -19.32
C SER A 55 -4.76 3.79 -19.70
N ILE A 56 -3.60 4.15 -19.14
CA ILE A 56 -2.34 3.43 -19.30
C ILE A 56 -2.42 2.08 -18.57
N CYS A 57 -2.89 2.06 -17.32
CA CYS A 57 -3.07 0.84 -16.52
C CYS A 57 -4.14 -0.12 -17.07
N LYS A 58 -5.26 0.40 -17.61
CA LYS A 58 -6.32 -0.41 -18.23
C LYS A 58 -5.85 -1.08 -19.51
N LYS A 59 -5.06 -0.39 -20.34
CA LYS A 59 -4.41 -1.03 -21.50
C LYS A 59 -3.42 -2.13 -21.09
N PHE A 60 -2.84 -2.01 -19.89
CA PHE A 60 -1.98 -3.06 -19.32
C PHE A 60 -2.76 -4.23 -18.70
N ASP A 61 -3.94 -3.96 -18.13
CA ASP A 61 -4.82 -4.94 -17.49
C ASP A 61 -5.20 -6.10 -18.44
N GLU A 62 -5.55 -5.75 -19.69
CA GLU A 62 -5.92 -6.72 -20.73
C GLU A 62 -4.80 -7.71 -21.08
N ALA A 63 -3.53 -7.29 -21.05
CA ALA A 63 -2.40 -8.10 -21.52
C ALA A 63 -1.70 -8.91 -20.41
N CYS A 64 -1.60 -8.37 -19.19
CA CYS A 64 -0.79 -8.97 -18.12
C CYS A 64 -1.62 -9.61 -17.00
N CYS A 65 -2.71 -8.99 -16.55
CA CYS A 65 -3.47 -9.46 -15.39
C CYS A 65 -4.41 -10.62 -15.73
N TYR A 66 -5.00 -10.62 -16.92
CA TYR A 66 -5.73 -11.79 -17.44
C TYR A 66 -4.83 -13.03 -17.54
N ASN A 67 -3.55 -12.85 -17.85
CA ASN A 67 -2.57 -13.94 -17.95
C ASN A 67 -2.00 -14.37 -16.59
N LEU A 68 -1.85 -13.46 -15.62
CA LEU A 68 -1.26 -13.76 -14.32
C LEU A 68 -2.26 -14.33 -13.31
N GLY A 69 -3.55 -13.94 -13.39
CA GLY A 69 -4.62 -14.46 -12.54
C GLY A 69 -4.49 -14.16 -11.03
N TRP A 70 -5.39 -14.75 -10.25
CA TRP A 70 -5.48 -14.61 -8.77
C TRP A 70 -4.95 -15.85 -8.03
N THR A 71 -4.02 -16.57 -8.63
CA THR A 71 -3.39 -17.77 -8.05
C THR A 71 -1.93 -17.50 -7.71
N ASP A 72 -1.39 -18.14 -6.68
CA ASP A 72 0.00 -17.99 -6.25
C ASP A 72 0.92 -18.96 -7.01
N GLU A 73 0.83 -18.91 -8.33
CA GLU A 73 1.53 -19.79 -9.27
C GLU A 73 2.65 -19.06 -10.01
N GLY A 74 3.58 -19.82 -10.57
CA GLY A 74 4.75 -19.33 -11.29
C GLY A 74 5.99 -19.16 -10.42
N ASP A 75 7.06 -18.68 -11.03
CA ASP A 75 8.32 -18.39 -10.34
C ASP A 75 8.20 -17.18 -9.38
N HIS A 76 9.25 -16.96 -8.59
CA HIS A 76 9.31 -15.87 -7.61
C HIS A 76 9.09 -14.48 -8.20
N LEU A 77 9.62 -14.21 -9.39
CA LEU A 77 9.51 -12.89 -10.03
C LEU A 77 8.10 -12.66 -10.58
N LYS A 78 7.49 -13.69 -11.17
CA LYS A 78 6.08 -13.65 -11.62
C LYS A 78 5.12 -13.41 -10.45
N LYS A 79 5.35 -14.05 -9.31
CA LYS A 79 4.56 -13.81 -8.08
C LYS A 79 4.67 -12.36 -7.60
N LYS A 80 5.88 -11.81 -7.60
CA LYS A 80 6.12 -10.41 -7.24
C LYS A 80 5.47 -9.43 -8.22
N LEU A 81 5.63 -9.68 -9.52
CA LEU A 81 5.01 -8.89 -10.57
C LEU A 81 3.49 -8.86 -10.43
N ARG A 82 2.86 -10.03 -10.28
CA ARG A 82 1.41 -10.13 -10.02
C ARG A 82 0.98 -9.26 -8.84
N SER A 83 1.68 -9.38 -7.71
CA SER A 83 1.35 -8.59 -6.51
C SER A 83 1.48 -7.07 -6.75
N ALA A 84 2.52 -6.65 -7.48
CA ALA A 84 2.75 -5.26 -7.81
C ALA A 84 1.68 -4.70 -8.78
N LEU A 85 1.33 -5.44 -9.82
CA LEU A 85 0.32 -5.05 -10.80
C LEU A 85 -1.08 -4.96 -10.17
N LEU A 86 -1.49 -5.98 -9.41
CA LEU A 86 -2.77 -5.95 -8.72
C LEU A 86 -2.87 -4.77 -7.73
N ARG A 87 -1.78 -4.44 -7.03
CA ARG A 87 -1.72 -3.26 -6.15
C ARG A 87 -1.97 -1.95 -6.91
N VAL A 88 -1.39 -1.82 -8.10
CA VAL A 88 -1.52 -0.64 -8.96
C VAL A 88 -2.94 -0.52 -9.49
N LEU A 89 -3.52 -1.60 -9.99
CA LEU A 89 -4.90 -1.63 -10.49
C LEU A 89 -5.89 -1.21 -9.41
N VAL A 90 -5.75 -1.77 -8.21
CA VAL A 90 -6.56 -1.36 -7.04
C VAL A 90 -6.38 0.12 -6.72
N ARG A 91 -5.13 0.63 -6.73
CA ARG A 91 -4.84 2.03 -6.43
C ARG A 91 -5.50 2.98 -7.43
N PHE A 92 -5.51 2.62 -8.71
CA PHE A 92 -6.08 3.41 -9.78
C PHE A 92 -7.58 3.14 -10.02
N GLY A 93 -8.24 2.32 -9.22
CA GLY A 93 -9.70 2.19 -9.28
C GLY A 93 -10.20 1.20 -10.32
N ASP A 94 -9.43 0.17 -10.65
CA ASP A 94 -9.93 -0.91 -11.50
C ASP A 94 -11.04 -1.72 -10.79
N GLU A 95 -12.26 -1.62 -11.31
CA GLU A 95 -13.46 -2.17 -10.65
C GLU A 95 -13.44 -3.70 -10.55
N GLU A 96 -12.92 -4.40 -11.58
CA GLU A 96 -12.86 -5.86 -11.60
C GLU A 96 -11.90 -6.38 -10.53
N THR A 97 -10.69 -5.82 -10.48
CA THR A 97 -9.67 -6.16 -9.49
C THR A 97 -10.13 -5.84 -8.08
N ILE A 98 -10.75 -4.67 -7.87
CA ILE A 98 -11.32 -4.29 -6.57
C ILE A 98 -12.41 -5.28 -6.14
N THR A 99 -13.31 -5.66 -7.04
CA THR A 99 -14.39 -6.60 -6.75
C THR A 99 -13.83 -7.97 -6.33
N LYS A 100 -12.84 -8.49 -7.07
CA LYS A 100 -12.16 -9.75 -6.72
C LYS A 100 -11.40 -9.65 -5.39
N ALA A 101 -10.74 -8.53 -5.13
CA ALA A 101 -10.05 -8.30 -3.86
C ALA A 101 -11.02 -8.33 -2.67
N LYS A 102 -12.16 -7.62 -2.80
CA LYS A 102 -13.23 -7.57 -1.79
C LYS A 102 -13.83 -8.94 -1.54
N LEU A 103 -14.17 -9.68 -2.59
CA LEU A 103 -14.69 -11.06 -2.48
C LEU A 103 -13.71 -11.96 -1.74
N THR A 104 -12.42 -11.89 -2.11
CA THR A 104 -11.36 -12.69 -1.45
C THR A 104 -11.22 -12.33 0.02
N PHE A 105 -11.29 -11.04 0.36
CA PHE A 105 -11.28 -10.57 1.74
C PHE A 105 -12.50 -11.06 2.53
N GLN A 106 -13.71 -10.97 1.96
CA GLN A 106 -14.94 -11.45 2.58
C GLN A 106 -14.91 -12.97 2.84
N ASN A 107 -14.36 -13.75 1.90
CA ASN A 107 -14.16 -15.18 2.09
C ASN A 107 -13.18 -15.48 3.23
N TRP A 108 -12.12 -14.68 3.37
CA TRP A 108 -11.22 -14.78 4.50
C TRP A 108 -11.92 -14.44 5.82
N MET A 109 -12.66 -13.33 5.86
CA MET A 109 -13.31 -12.83 7.07
C MET A 109 -14.45 -13.72 7.57
N HIS A 110 -15.34 -14.19 6.69
CA HIS A 110 -16.55 -14.93 7.08
C HIS A 110 -16.38 -16.45 7.04
N HIS A 111 -15.50 -16.95 6.16
CA HIS A 111 -15.34 -18.39 5.93
C HIS A 111 -13.95 -18.90 6.32
N ASN A 112 -13.09 -18.03 6.88
CA ASN A 112 -11.72 -18.36 7.27
C ASN A 112 -10.89 -18.96 6.11
N VAL A 113 -11.21 -18.61 4.87
CA VAL A 113 -10.48 -19.07 3.68
C VAL A 113 -9.13 -18.39 3.64
N ARG A 114 -8.05 -19.19 3.56
CA ARG A 114 -6.69 -18.65 3.60
C ARG A 114 -6.36 -17.84 2.36
N VAL A 115 -5.96 -16.59 2.56
CA VAL A 115 -5.41 -15.75 1.49
C VAL A 115 -3.98 -16.17 1.16
N ALA A 116 -3.71 -16.33 -0.14
CA ALA A 116 -2.39 -16.69 -0.63
C ALA A 116 -1.34 -15.63 -0.26
N PRO A 117 -0.13 -16.01 0.19
CA PRO A 117 0.86 -15.09 0.73
C PRO A 117 1.15 -13.86 -0.14
N ASN A 118 1.33 -14.05 -1.45
CA ASN A 118 1.66 -12.95 -2.38
C ASN A 118 0.47 -12.03 -2.70
N LEU A 119 -0.75 -12.41 -2.32
CA LEU A 119 -1.97 -11.62 -2.51
C LEU A 119 -2.42 -10.90 -1.23
N ARG A 120 -1.91 -11.29 -0.05
CA ARG A 120 -2.33 -10.74 1.25
C ARG A 120 -2.30 -9.23 1.31
N ASN A 121 -1.20 -8.61 0.84
CA ASN A 121 -1.09 -7.16 0.86
C ASN A 121 -2.25 -6.50 0.08
N VAL A 122 -2.51 -6.97 -1.14
CA VAL A 122 -3.57 -6.44 -2.01
C VAL A 122 -4.95 -6.71 -1.42
N VAL A 123 -5.20 -7.91 -0.90
CA VAL A 123 -6.50 -8.31 -0.35
C VAL A 123 -6.80 -7.55 0.94
N TYR A 124 -5.85 -7.51 1.89
CA TYR A 124 -6.05 -6.84 3.18
C TYR A 124 -6.21 -5.33 2.99
N SER A 125 -5.34 -4.69 2.20
CA SER A 125 -5.42 -3.25 1.94
C SER A 125 -6.72 -2.89 1.21
N SER A 126 -7.15 -3.68 0.23
CA SER A 126 -8.43 -3.48 -0.47
C SER A 126 -9.63 -3.65 0.48
N GLY A 127 -9.64 -4.69 1.31
CA GLY A 127 -10.72 -4.93 2.26
C GLY A 127 -10.88 -3.79 3.26
N VAL A 128 -9.77 -3.25 3.77
CA VAL A 128 -9.79 -2.10 4.68
C VAL A 128 -10.14 -0.79 3.97
N LYS A 129 -9.63 -0.58 2.74
CA LYS A 129 -9.86 0.64 1.97
C LYS A 129 -11.32 0.79 1.52
N PHE A 130 -11.89 -0.27 0.95
CA PHE A 130 -13.23 -0.28 0.34
C PHE A 130 -14.29 -0.98 1.20
N GLY A 131 -13.93 -1.37 2.41
CA GLY A 131 -14.83 -1.82 3.46
C GLY A 131 -15.13 -0.69 4.45
N GLY A 132 -15.60 -1.05 5.63
CA GLY A 132 -15.90 -0.12 6.70
C GLY A 132 -15.29 -0.52 8.03
N SER A 133 -16.03 -0.18 9.09
CA SER A 133 -15.63 -0.42 10.47
C SER A 133 -15.39 -1.90 10.78
N GLU A 134 -16.20 -2.80 10.20
CA GLU A 134 -16.16 -4.23 10.48
C GLU A 134 -14.87 -4.86 9.95
N GLU A 135 -14.52 -4.58 8.69
CA GLU A 135 -13.31 -5.06 8.04
C GLU A 135 -12.04 -4.53 8.70
N TRP A 136 -12.07 -3.26 9.13
CA TRP A 136 -10.96 -2.65 9.88
C TRP A 136 -10.77 -3.34 11.24
N GLN A 137 -11.86 -3.52 12.00
CA GLN A 137 -11.81 -4.19 13.31
C GLN A 137 -11.36 -5.65 13.19
N PHE A 138 -11.80 -6.34 12.13
CA PHE A 138 -11.34 -7.69 11.82
C PHE A 138 -9.83 -7.73 11.61
N CYS A 139 -9.27 -6.86 10.76
CA CYS A 139 -7.83 -6.78 10.55
C CYS A 139 -7.06 -6.44 11.83
N TRP A 140 -7.60 -5.54 12.66
CA TRP A 140 -7.01 -5.19 13.95
C TRP A 140 -6.94 -6.39 14.89
N LYS A 141 -8.04 -7.15 14.99
CA LYS A 141 -8.09 -8.40 15.77
C LYS A 141 -7.06 -9.42 15.27
N GLN A 142 -6.98 -9.62 13.96
CA GLN A 142 -5.99 -10.52 13.36
C GLN A 142 -4.55 -10.10 13.65
N TYR A 143 -4.27 -8.79 13.70
CA TYR A 143 -2.95 -8.25 14.06
C TYR A 143 -2.58 -8.54 15.52
N GLN A 144 -3.56 -8.50 16.43
CA GLN A 144 -3.35 -8.81 17.84
C GLN A 144 -3.11 -10.31 18.05
N GLU A 145 -3.85 -11.17 17.34
CA GLU A 145 -3.80 -12.64 17.49
C GLU A 145 -2.57 -13.28 16.84
N THR A 146 -2.13 -12.78 15.68
CA THR A 146 -1.02 -13.40 14.94
C THR A 146 0.31 -13.26 15.67
N GLN A 147 1.12 -14.33 15.67
CA GLN A 147 2.50 -14.30 16.20
C GLN A 147 3.54 -14.14 15.08
N VAL A 148 3.10 -14.12 13.81
CA VAL A 148 3.99 -14.06 12.65
C VAL A 148 4.36 -12.60 12.35
N PRO A 149 5.64 -12.19 12.46
CA PRO A 149 6.02 -10.78 12.28
C PRO A 149 5.71 -10.22 10.89
N SER A 150 5.88 -11.02 9.84
CA SER A 150 5.55 -10.62 8.47
C SER A 150 4.04 -10.38 8.29
N GLU A 151 3.20 -11.18 8.95
CA GLU A 151 1.75 -11.00 8.94
C GLU A 151 1.33 -9.76 9.72
N LYS A 152 1.94 -9.51 10.89
CA LYS A 152 1.71 -8.28 11.66
C LYS A 152 2.00 -7.04 10.82
N ARG A 153 3.13 -7.03 10.12
CA ARG A 153 3.53 -5.91 9.27
C ARG A 153 2.54 -5.68 8.12
N LEU A 154 2.03 -6.74 7.50
CA LEU A 154 1.02 -6.65 6.45
C LEU A 154 -0.30 -6.09 6.98
N LEU A 155 -0.77 -6.56 8.13
CA LEU A 155 -2.02 -6.11 8.74
C LEU A 155 -1.92 -4.65 9.22
N LEU A 156 -0.83 -4.26 9.90
CA LEU A 156 -0.58 -2.86 10.24
C LEU A 156 -0.58 -1.98 9.00
N THR A 157 0.11 -2.42 7.94
CA THR A 157 0.11 -1.67 6.68
C THR A 157 -1.32 -1.52 6.14
N ALA A 158 -2.11 -2.59 6.08
CA ALA A 158 -3.48 -2.56 5.56
C ALA A 158 -4.40 -1.63 6.38
N LEU A 159 -4.29 -1.63 7.71
CA LEU A 159 -5.12 -0.79 8.60
C LEU A 159 -5.02 0.70 8.30
N GLY A 160 -3.87 1.17 7.80
CA GLY A 160 -3.67 2.55 7.41
C GLY A 160 -4.26 2.94 6.05
N TYR A 161 -4.78 1.99 5.26
CA TYR A 161 -5.46 2.26 3.98
C TYR A 161 -6.93 2.64 4.13
N THR A 162 -7.47 2.66 5.35
CA THR A 162 -8.87 3.04 5.60
C THR A 162 -9.19 4.46 5.10
N GLU A 163 -10.38 4.62 4.54
CA GLU A 163 -10.94 5.92 4.15
C GLU A 163 -11.84 6.52 5.26
N ASP A 164 -11.92 5.86 6.42
CA ASP A 164 -12.58 6.39 7.61
C ASP A 164 -11.58 7.20 8.46
N MET A 165 -11.78 8.51 8.52
CA MET A 165 -10.93 9.44 9.27
C MET A 165 -10.88 9.13 10.77
N TRP A 166 -11.97 8.63 11.36
CA TRP A 166 -11.99 8.24 12.77
C TRP A 166 -11.11 7.03 13.02
N ARG A 167 -11.18 6.01 12.14
CA ARG A 167 -10.33 4.82 12.22
C ARG A 167 -8.88 5.14 11.98
N LEU A 168 -8.59 6.06 11.06
CA LEU A 168 -7.22 6.49 10.81
C LEU A 168 -6.63 7.28 11.99
N SER A 169 -7.44 8.11 12.66
CA SER A 169 -7.06 8.77 13.92
C SER A 169 -6.81 7.77 15.05
N GLN A 170 -7.70 6.77 15.19
CA GLN A 170 -7.54 5.68 16.16
C GLN A 170 -6.24 4.89 15.90
N TYR A 171 -5.97 4.55 14.64
CA TYR A 171 -4.75 3.88 14.20
C TYR A 171 -3.48 4.64 14.59
N LEU A 172 -3.46 5.96 14.38
CA LEU A 172 -2.36 6.82 14.82
C LEU A 172 -2.22 6.82 16.34
N ASN A 173 -3.30 6.97 17.09
CA ASN A 173 -3.27 6.96 18.56
C ASN A 173 -2.74 5.62 19.12
N TYR A 174 -3.02 4.50 18.48
CA TYR A 174 -2.44 3.20 18.87
C TYR A 174 -0.92 3.16 18.76
N SER A 175 -0.30 4.03 17.95
CA SER A 175 1.17 4.13 17.87
C SER A 175 1.83 4.80 19.07
N LEU A 176 1.05 5.45 19.94
CA LEU A 176 1.53 6.02 21.22
C LEU A 176 1.45 4.99 22.36
N ASP A 177 0.74 3.89 22.16
CA ASP A 177 0.51 2.84 23.15
C ASP A 177 1.41 1.64 22.86
N ARG A 178 2.42 1.44 23.70
CA ARG A 178 3.45 0.39 23.53
C ARG A 178 2.88 -1.03 23.60
N ASP A 179 1.73 -1.22 24.25
CA ASP A 179 1.06 -2.51 24.36
C ASP A 179 0.23 -2.84 23.11
N LYS A 180 -0.16 -1.81 22.34
CA LYS A 180 -0.88 -1.97 21.07
C LYS A 180 0.06 -2.06 19.88
N VAL A 181 1.00 -1.13 19.77
CA VAL A 181 1.97 -1.05 18.67
C VAL A 181 3.37 -1.01 19.27
N ARG A 182 4.24 -1.92 18.80
CA ARG A 182 5.62 -1.95 19.25
C ARG A 182 6.35 -0.69 18.78
N PRO A 183 7.24 -0.10 19.60
CA PRO A 183 7.96 1.12 19.21
C PRO A 183 8.67 1.06 17.85
N GLN A 184 9.24 -0.10 17.50
CA GLN A 184 9.89 -0.34 16.20
C GLN A 184 8.94 -0.27 14.98
N ASP A 185 7.64 -0.47 15.19
CA ASP A 185 6.61 -0.44 14.15
C ASP A 185 5.88 0.92 14.09
N THR A 186 6.11 1.83 15.05
CA THR A 186 5.50 3.16 15.09
C THR A 186 5.83 3.99 13.83
N ALA A 187 7.07 3.92 13.33
CA ALA A 187 7.45 4.58 12.09
C ALA A 187 6.67 4.06 10.87
N LEU A 188 6.32 2.76 10.84
CA LEU A 188 5.48 2.19 9.78
C LEU A 188 4.07 2.78 9.86
N VAL A 189 3.48 2.87 11.06
CA VAL A 189 2.14 3.42 11.28
C VAL A 189 2.04 4.85 10.74
N ILE A 190 2.98 5.70 11.16
CA ILE A 190 3.05 7.10 10.71
C ILE A 190 3.27 7.17 9.20
N GLY A 191 4.21 6.39 8.67
CA GLY A 191 4.55 6.41 7.24
C GLY A 191 3.42 5.93 6.32
N VAL A 192 2.59 4.99 6.78
CA VAL A 192 1.39 4.56 6.03
C VAL A 192 0.30 5.63 6.10
N ALA A 193 -0.01 6.14 7.29
CA ALA A 193 -1.04 7.17 7.46
C ALA A 193 -0.71 8.50 6.73
N ALA A 194 0.57 8.85 6.63
CA ALA A 194 1.02 10.02 5.86
C ALA A 194 0.85 9.86 4.34
N ARG A 195 0.90 8.62 3.84
CA ARG A 195 0.70 8.29 2.42
C ARG A 195 -0.79 8.20 2.05
N ASN A 196 -1.65 7.96 3.04
CA ASN A 196 -3.10 8.01 2.86
C ASN A 196 -3.55 9.44 2.47
N THR A 197 -4.36 9.56 1.42
CA THR A 197 -4.82 10.84 0.86
C THR A 197 -5.58 11.68 1.87
N ILE A 198 -6.50 11.08 2.63
CA ILE A 198 -7.26 11.77 3.68
C ILE A 198 -6.47 11.90 4.99
N GLY A 199 -5.43 11.07 5.16
CA GLY A 199 -4.63 10.97 6.39
C GLY A 199 -3.45 11.92 6.49
N ARG A 200 -2.99 12.50 5.37
CA ARG A 200 -1.72 13.24 5.33
C ARG A 200 -1.67 14.42 6.31
N LEU A 201 -2.67 15.30 6.27
CA LEU A 201 -2.72 16.47 7.16
C LEU A 201 -2.96 16.07 8.63
N LEU A 202 -3.81 15.05 8.86
CA LEU A 202 -4.05 14.48 10.18
C LEU A 202 -2.75 13.96 10.79
N THR A 203 -2.01 13.15 10.02
CA THR A 203 -0.73 12.57 10.43
C THR A 203 0.30 13.64 10.72
N TRP A 204 0.40 14.68 9.88
CA TRP A 204 1.32 15.80 10.13
C TRP A 204 1.00 16.53 11.43
N ARG A 205 -0.28 16.82 11.70
CA ARG A 205 -0.70 17.43 12.97
C ARG A 205 -0.40 16.51 14.16
N PHE A 206 -0.73 15.24 14.03
CA PHE A 206 -0.49 14.22 15.05
C PHE A 206 0.99 14.11 15.44
N VAL A 207 1.89 14.08 14.45
CA VAL A 207 3.34 14.04 14.69
C VAL A 207 3.82 15.29 15.43
N ARG A 208 3.36 16.48 15.04
CA ARG A 208 3.74 17.73 15.73
C ARG A 208 3.25 17.78 17.17
N MET A 209 2.01 17.37 17.43
CA MET A 209 1.44 17.39 18.77
C MET A 209 2.12 16.40 19.72
N ASN A 210 2.58 15.27 19.21
CA ASN A 210 3.22 14.21 20.00
C ASN A 210 4.74 14.15 19.79
N TRP A 211 5.35 15.21 19.28
CA TRP A 211 6.79 15.24 19.00
C TRP A 211 7.66 14.87 20.21
N PRO A 212 7.40 15.37 21.43
CA PRO A 212 8.18 14.99 22.61
C PRO A 212 8.15 13.48 22.89
N PHE A 213 7.00 12.83 22.73
CA PHE A 213 6.85 11.38 22.90
C PHE A 213 7.72 10.61 21.91
N PHE A 214 7.73 11.01 20.64
CA PHE A 214 8.55 10.33 19.63
C PHE A 214 10.04 10.51 19.89
N VAL A 215 10.47 11.71 20.27
CA VAL A 215 11.87 11.97 20.63
C VAL A 215 12.30 11.07 21.78
N GLU A 216 11.54 11.05 22.88
CA GLU A 216 11.84 10.20 24.05
C GLU A 216 11.88 8.71 23.67
N MET A 217 10.89 8.24 22.92
CA MET A 217 10.79 6.84 22.53
C MET A 217 12.03 6.38 21.71
N TYR A 218 12.52 7.21 20.80
CA TYR A 218 13.67 6.85 19.96
C TYR A 218 15.01 7.12 20.66
N GLU A 219 15.15 8.18 21.46
CA GLU A 219 16.35 8.43 22.26
C GLU A 219 16.62 7.29 23.25
N LEU A 220 15.57 6.79 23.93
CA LEU A 220 15.69 5.64 24.83
C LEU A 220 16.07 4.35 24.08
N TYR A 221 15.60 4.18 22.84
CA TYR A 221 15.95 3.03 22.01
C TYR A 221 17.44 3.02 21.63
N PHE A 222 18.01 4.19 21.33
CA PHE A 222 19.45 4.33 21.06
C PHE A 222 20.31 4.09 22.30
N ASN A 223 19.83 4.48 23.49
CA ASN A 223 20.57 4.28 24.74
C ASN A 223 20.50 2.83 25.28
N LEU A 224 19.49 2.04 24.89
CA LEU A 224 19.32 0.64 25.30
C LEU A 224 19.95 -0.38 24.33
N SER A 225 20.51 0.08 23.21
CA SER A 225 21.15 -0.77 22.18
C SER A 225 22.69 -0.69 22.17
N LEU A 226 23.27 -0.08 23.20
CA LEU A 226 24.70 -0.08 23.55
C LEU A 226 24.91 -0.84 24.87
#